data_AF-A0A7C3Q7B2-F1
#
_entry.id   AF-A0A7C3Q7B2-F1
#
_cell.length_a   1.000
_cell.length_b   1.000
_cell.length_c   1.000
_cell.angle_alpha   90.00
_cell.angle_beta   90.00
_cell.angle_gamma   90.00
#
_symmetry.space_group_name_H-M   'P 1'
#
loop_
_entity.id
_entity.type
_entity.pdbx_description
1 polymer ?
#
loop_
_entity_poly.entity_id
_entity_poly.type
_entity_poly.pdbx_seq_one_letter_code
_entity_poly.pdbx_strand_id
1 'polypeptide(L)'
;MQTPEIHVEELKKDPEFLANIKRLEEECKAEQSIAKGYQLLDAQLIIEAPEDEINEIFTFIVNNAFDRLSQKLTDSQNFDMNDPEDLATARAIYEHGIQRYSENDKKGAKEIFLVLNYTIDHDELKDAMMVHAAAVMAGHSFEDFIENLVDVEGVNENDPLAFFIQTFSQPTDILLTMFAKQVKEGKEELRVL
;
A
#
# COMPACT_ATOMS: atom_id res chain seq x y z
N MET A 1 19.89 -10.72 -17.21
CA MET A 1 19.95 -9.44 -17.95
C MET A 1 20.85 -8.52 -17.13
N GLN A 2 21.79 -7.80 -17.73
CA GLN A 2 22.54 -6.77 -16.99
C GLN A 2 21.57 -5.65 -16.69
N THR A 3 21.27 -5.41 -15.42
CA THR A 3 20.52 -4.22 -14.98
C THR A 3 21.31 -3.01 -15.45
N PRO A 4 20.73 -2.09 -16.24
CA PRO A 4 21.44 -0.89 -16.64
C PRO A 4 21.90 -0.14 -15.39
N GLU A 5 23.19 0.19 -15.33
CA GLU A 5 23.76 0.93 -14.21
C GLU A 5 23.16 2.35 -14.25
N ILE A 6 22.27 2.66 -13.32
CA ILE A 6 21.64 3.98 -13.23
C ILE A 6 22.71 4.96 -12.73
N HIS A 7 23.20 5.82 -13.61
CA HIS A 7 24.12 6.90 -13.24
C HIS A 7 23.34 8.06 -12.61
N VAL A 8 23.01 7.92 -11.32
CA VAL A 8 22.23 8.91 -10.54
C VAL A 8 22.77 10.34 -10.68
N GLU A 9 24.10 10.50 -10.65
CA GLU A 9 24.77 11.81 -10.79
C GLU A 9 24.65 12.43 -12.19
N GLU A 10 24.37 11.62 -13.22
CA GLU A 10 24.09 12.09 -14.58
C GLU A 10 22.62 12.48 -14.72
N LEU A 11 21.69 11.68 -14.15
CA LEU A 11 20.26 11.99 -14.12
C LEU A 11 19.96 13.31 -13.39
N LYS A 12 20.64 13.58 -12.27
CA LYS A 12 20.56 14.85 -11.53
C LYS A 12 20.92 16.08 -12.37
N LYS A 13 21.64 15.89 -13.49
CA LYS A 13 22.11 16.96 -14.38
C LYS A 13 21.43 16.92 -15.75
N ASP A 14 20.62 15.91 -16.02
CA ASP A 14 19.90 15.74 -17.26
C ASP A 14 18.73 16.74 -17.31
N PRO A 15 18.77 17.77 -18.17
CA PRO A 15 17.72 18.78 -18.24
C PRO A 15 16.38 18.22 -18.71
N GLU A 16 16.38 17.16 -19.53
CA GLU A 16 15.16 16.51 -20.02
C GLU A 16 14.50 15.72 -18.88
N PHE A 17 15.29 14.99 -18.11
CA PHE A 17 14.81 14.27 -16.94
C PHE A 17 14.22 15.21 -15.87
N LEU A 18 14.93 16.29 -15.52
CA LEU A 18 14.43 17.28 -14.56
C LEU A 18 13.18 18.00 -15.06
N ALA A 19 13.09 18.31 -16.36
CA ALA A 19 11.89 18.87 -16.96
C ALA A 19 10.71 17.88 -16.88
N ASN A 20 10.96 16.58 -17.05
CA ASN A 20 9.96 15.54 -16.92
C ASN A 20 9.46 15.41 -15.47
N ILE A 21 10.33 15.44 -14.46
CA ILE A 21 9.93 15.47 -13.04
C ILE A 21 9.00 16.65 -12.77
N LYS A 22 9.39 17.86 -13.21
CA LYS A 22 8.58 19.05 -12.97
C LYS A 22 7.21 18.96 -13.65
N ARG A 23 7.17 18.48 -14.90
CA ARG A 23 5.91 18.25 -15.61
C ARG A 23 5.04 17.23 -14.88
N LEU A 24 5.64 16.13 -14.41
CA LEU A 24 4.94 15.09 -13.68
C LEU A 24 4.36 15.63 -12.36
N GLU A 25 5.09 16.50 -11.66
CA GLU A 25 4.59 17.20 -10.47
C GLU A 25 3.37 18.09 -10.78
N GLU A 26 3.44 18.89 -11.85
CA GLU A 26 2.34 19.74 -12.29
C GLU A 26 1.10 18.90 -12.65
N GLU A 27 1.28 17.82 -13.41
CA GLU A 27 0.19 16.91 -13.80
C GLU A 27 -0.41 16.17 -12.60
N CYS A 28 0.45 15.66 -11.71
CA CYS A 28 0.05 14.99 -10.47
C CYS A 28 -0.86 15.88 -9.62
N LYS A 29 -0.45 17.13 -9.39
CA LYS A 29 -1.22 18.11 -8.62
C LYS A 29 -2.51 18.54 -9.35
N ALA A 30 -2.47 18.70 -10.67
CA ALA A 30 -3.63 19.14 -11.45
C ALA A 30 -4.72 18.07 -11.57
N GLU A 31 -4.33 16.80 -11.71
CA GLU A 31 -5.24 15.66 -11.87
C GLU A 31 -5.59 15.01 -10.53
N GLN A 32 -4.92 15.40 -9.44
CA GLN A 32 -4.98 14.73 -8.14
C GLN A 32 -4.66 13.22 -8.24
N SER A 33 -3.77 12.84 -9.17
CA SER A 33 -3.47 11.42 -9.45
C SER A 33 -2.44 10.87 -8.47
N ILE A 34 -2.85 9.86 -7.71
CA ILE A 34 -2.04 9.09 -6.77
C ILE A 34 -1.05 8.22 -7.54
N ALA A 35 -1.45 7.66 -8.69
CA ALA A 35 -0.55 6.88 -9.55
C ALA A 35 0.62 7.74 -10.07
N LYS A 36 0.34 8.96 -10.53
CA LYS A 36 1.40 9.93 -10.90
C LYS A 36 2.20 10.38 -9.68
N GLY A 37 1.56 10.47 -8.51
CA GLY A 37 2.25 10.71 -7.23
C GLY A 37 3.34 9.69 -6.95
N TYR A 38 3.05 8.39 -7.12
CA TYR A 38 4.06 7.34 -6.97
C TYR A 38 5.16 7.43 -8.03
N GLN A 39 4.83 7.70 -9.30
CA GLN A 39 5.85 7.90 -10.33
C GLN A 39 6.79 9.06 -9.99
N LEU A 40 6.25 10.15 -9.42
CA LEU A 40 7.03 11.29 -8.98
C LEU A 40 7.90 10.93 -7.78
N LEU A 41 7.34 10.21 -6.80
CA LEU A 41 8.06 9.74 -5.62
C LEU A 41 9.25 8.85 -6.02
N ASP A 42 9.03 7.89 -6.92
CA ASP A 42 10.08 7.00 -7.42
C ASP A 42 11.20 7.80 -8.12
N ALA A 43 10.83 8.77 -8.97
CA ALA A 43 11.81 9.63 -9.64
C ALA A 43 12.62 10.48 -8.66
N GLN A 44 11.97 11.02 -7.62
CA GLN A 44 12.61 11.83 -6.59
C GLN A 44 13.53 10.99 -5.68
N LEU A 45 13.15 9.76 -5.36
CA LEU A 45 14.00 8.81 -4.65
C LEU A 45 15.25 8.43 -5.46
N ILE A 46 15.10 8.22 -6.77
CA ILE A 46 16.24 7.91 -7.66
C ILE A 46 17.28 9.03 -7.67
N ILE A 47 16.85 10.30 -7.64
CA ILE A 47 17.77 11.43 -7.58
C ILE A 47 18.12 11.88 -6.16
N GLU A 48 17.77 11.08 -5.14
CA GLU A 48 18.08 11.37 -3.74
C GLU A 48 17.63 12.79 -3.35
N ALA A 49 16.40 13.14 -3.74
CA ALA A 49 15.81 14.44 -3.43
C ALA A 49 15.77 14.70 -1.92
N PRO A 50 15.70 15.98 -1.48
CA PRO A 50 15.60 16.31 -0.08
C PRO A 50 14.41 15.62 0.60
N GLU A 51 14.60 15.23 1.86
CA GLU A 51 13.57 14.54 2.66
C GLU A 51 12.25 15.32 2.73
N ASP A 52 12.31 16.65 2.81
CA ASP A 52 11.13 17.52 2.82
C ASP A 52 10.30 17.39 1.53
N GLU A 53 10.94 17.25 0.36
CA GLU A 53 10.25 17.07 -0.93
C GLU A 53 9.61 15.68 -1.02
N ILE A 54 10.32 14.65 -0.58
CA ILE A 54 9.81 13.27 -0.48
C ILE A 54 8.58 13.23 0.44
N ASN A 55 8.67 13.88 1.61
CA ASN A 55 7.59 13.95 2.58
C ASN A 55 6.36 14.72 2.06
N GLU A 56 6.56 15.79 1.29
CA GLU A 56 5.46 16.51 0.65
C GLU A 56 4.68 15.61 -0.31
N ILE A 57 5.40 14.86 -1.16
CA ILE A 57 4.78 13.95 -2.14
C ILE A 57 4.06 12.79 -1.45
N PHE A 58 4.69 12.18 -0.44
CA PHE A 58 4.04 11.11 0.33
C PHE A 58 2.77 11.61 1.03
N THR A 59 2.82 12.80 1.64
CA THR A 59 1.65 13.41 2.28
C THR A 59 0.52 13.67 1.27
N PHE A 60 0.88 14.13 0.06
CA PHE A 60 -0.09 14.28 -1.03
C PHE A 60 -0.74 12.95 -1.41
N ILE A 61 0.05 11.89 -1.61
CA ILE A 61 -0.43 10.54 -1.96
C ILE A 61 -1.44 10.05 -0.92
N VAL A 62 -1.05 10.07 0.36
CA VAL A 62 -1.88 9.56 1.47
C VAL A 62 -3.19 10.35 1.59
N ASN A 63 -3.15 11.68 1.55
CA ASN A 63 -4.35 12.51 1.68
C ASN A 63 -5.35 12.24 0.55
N ASN A 64 -4.89 12.26 -0.71
CA ASN A 64 -5.79 11.99 -1.85
C ASN A 64 -6.31 10.55 -1.81
N ALA A 65 -5.54 9.58 -1.32
CA ALA A 65 -5.99 8.21 -1.19
C ALA A 65 -7.14 8.05 -0.18
N PHE A 66 -7.06 8.72 0.98
CA PHE A 66 -8.16 8.72 1.96
C PHE A 66 -9.40 9.50 1.50
N ASP A 67 -9.22 10.59 0.75
CA ASP A 67 -10.34 11.30 0.12
C ASP A 67 -11.05 10.39 -0.90
N ARG A 68 -10.29 9.69 -1.74
CA ARG A 68 -10.84 8.76 -2.74
C ARG A 68 -11.49 7.53 -2.10
N LEU A 69 -10.91 6.98 -1.03
CA LEU A 69 -11.54 5.93 -0.22
C LEU A 69 -12.90 6.39 0.32
N SER A 70 -12.95 7.59 0.89
CA SER A 70 -14.20 8.16 1.44
C SER A 70 -15.27 8.30 0.35
N GLN A 71 -14.87 8.72 -0.85
CA GLN A 71 -15.77 8.79 -2.01
C GLN A 71 -16.27 7.40 -2.44
N LYS A 72 -15.36 6.42 -2.59
CA LYS A 72 -15.69 5.04 -2.97
C LYS A 72 -16.67 4.39 -1.99
N LEU A 73 -16.44 4.56 -0.68
CA LEU A 73 -17.35 4.09 0.36
C LEU A 73 -18.74 4.74 0.26
N THR A 74 -18.78 6.06 0.04
CA THR A 74 -20.04 6.81 -0.15
C THR A 74 -20.83 6.31 -1.36
N ASP A 75 -20.12 6.03 -2.45
CA ASP A 75 -20.71 5.57 -3.71
C ASP A 75 -20.97 4.05 -3.74
N SER A 76 -20.66 3.34 -2.65
CA SER A 76 -20.73 1.87 -2.57
C SER A 76 -19.95 1.18 -3.69
N GLN A 77 -18.76 1.71 -4.00
CA GLN A 77 -17.84 1.21 -5.01
C GLN A 77 -16.61 0.57 -4.36
N ASN A 78 -16.08 -0.44 -5.05
CA ASN A 78 -14.82 -1.07 -4.69
C ASN A 78 -13.67 -0.49 -5.54
N PHE A 79 -12.45 -0.78 -5.10
CA PHE A 79 -11.23 -0.54 -5.86
C PHE A 79 -11.01 -1.68 -6.87
N ASP A 80 -10.94 -1.36 -8.16
CA ASP A 80 -10.53 -2.30 -9.20
C ASP A 80 -9.00 -2.37 -9.24
N MET A 81 -8.42 -3.52 -8.92
CA MET A 81 -6.96 -3.69 -8.89
C MET A 81 -6.31 -3.66 -10.28
N ASN A 82 -7.10 -3.64 -11.36
CA ASN A 82 -6.62 -3.44 -12.73
C ASN A 82 -6.61 -1.96 -13.14
N ASP A 83 -7.32 -1.09 -12.41
CA ASP A 83 -7.27 0.35 -12.62
C ASP A 83 -6.05 0.93 -11.87
N PRO A 84 -5.11 1.60 -12.57
CA PRO A 84 -3.87 2.07 -11.95
C PRO A 84 -4.10 3.05 -10.80
N GLU A 85 -5.18 3.84 -10.85
CA GLU A 85 -5.49 4.83 -9.84
C GLU A 85 -6.09 4.18 -8.59
N ASP A 86 -7.02 3.22 -8.76
CA ASP A 86 -7.54 2.39 -7.67
C ASP A 86 -6.45 1.53 -7.02
N LEU A 87 -5.55 0.94 -7.82
CA LEU A 87 -4.40 0.20 -7.32
C LEU A 87 -3.46 1.10 -6.49
N ALA A 88 -3.11 2.27 -7.01
CA ALA A 88 -2.28 3.24 -6.29
C ALA A 88 -2.97 3.73 -5.00
N THR A 89 -4.28 3.90 -5.03
CA THR A 89 -5.08 4.27 -3.85
C THR A 89 -5.01 3.18 -2.78
N ALA A 90 -5.28 1.93 -3.16
CA ALA A 90 -5.22 0.80 -2.23
C ALA A 90 -3.81 0.62 -1.66
N ARG A 91 -2.77 0.81 -2.50
CA ARG A 91 -1.37 0.78 -2.08
C ARG A 91 -1.07 1.85 -1.02
N ALA A 92 -1.47 3.10 -1.24
CA ALA A 92 -1.24 4.19 -0.29
C ALA A 92 -1.90 3.96 1.07
N ILE A 93 -3.15 3.47 1.05
CA ILE A 93 -3.88 3.12 2.28
C ILE A 93 -3.18 1.94 2.98
N TYR A 94 -2.74 0.93 2.24
CA TYR A 94 -2.03 -0.22 2.78
C TYR A 94 -0.68 0.16 3.40
N GLU A 95 0.14 0.95 2.70
CA GLU A 95 1.42 1.46 3.21
C GLU A 95 1.21 2.26 4.50
N HIS A 96 0.16 3.08 4.56
CA HIS A 96 -0.21 3.76 5.80
C HIS A 96 -0.61 2.77 6.91
N GLY A 97 -1.36 1.72 6.60
CA GLY A 97 -1.70 0.64 7.54
C GLY A 97 -0.47 -0.06 8.11
N ILE A 98 0.51 -0.37 7.26
CA ILE A 98 1.81 -0.94 7.68
C ILE A 98 2.58 0.03 8.55
N GLN A 99 2.63 1.32 8.20
CA GLN A 99 3.25 2.35 9.03
C GLN A 99 2.64 2.36 10.43
N ARG A 100 1.30 2.45 10.54
CA ARG A 100 0.59 2.41 11.84
C ARG A 100 0.92 1.14 12.62
N TYR A 101 1.02 0.00 11.94
CA TYR A 101 1.37 -1.26 12.57
C TYR A 101 2.79 -1.23 13.16
N SER A 102 3.76 -0.76 12.37
CA SER A 102 5.16 -0.64 12.80
C SER A 102 5.36 0.37 13.95
N GLU A 103 4.52 1.40 14.02
CA GLU A 103 4.48 2.39 15.11
C GLU A 103 3.72 1.87 16.36
N ASN A 104 3.30 0.60 16.35
CA ASN A 104 2.52 -0.05 17.39
C ASN A 104 1.12 0.58 17.61
N ASP A 105 0.60 1.35 16.65
CA ASP A 105 -0.81 1.73 16.60
C ASP A 105 -1.65 0.58 16.03
N LYS A 106 -1.85 -0.44 16.88
CA LYS A 106 -2.64 -1.63 16.55
C LYS A 106 -4.09 -1.30 16.18
N LYS A 107 -4.66 -0.24 16.75
CA LYS A 107 -6.05 0.15 16.46
C LYS A 107 -6.14 0.69 15.04
N GLY A 108 -5.32 1.69 14.70
CA GLY A 108 -5.30 2.29 13.37
C GLY A 108 -4.95 1.29 12.27
N ALA A 109 -3.94 0.45 12.49
CA ALA A 109 -3.55 -0.60 11.56
C ALA A 109 -4.71 -1.58 11.28
N LYS A 110 -5.35 -2.10 12.33
CA LYS A 110 -6.52 -2.99 12.20
C LYS A 110 -7.63 -2.35 11.38
N GLU A 111 -8.02 -1.12 11.71
CA GLU A 111 -9.10 -0.42 11.02
C GLU A 111 -8.79 -0.25 9.52
N ILE A 112 -7.56 0.10 9.18
CA ILE A 112 -7.10 0.22 7.78
C ILE A 112 -7.17 -1.12 7.04
N PHE A 113 -6.64 -2.20 7.62
CA PHE A 113 -6.65 -3.52 6.98
C PHE A 113 -8.08 -4.06 6.79
N LEU A 114 -8.98 -3.83 7.74
CA LEU A 114 -10.39 -4.19 7.58
C LEU A 114 -11.06 -3.38 6.46
N VAL A 115 -10.82 -2.07 6.39
CA VAL A 115 -11.35 -1.24 5.30
C VAL A 115 -10.85 -1.71 3.94
N LEU A 116 -9.58 -2.08 3.80
CA LEU A 116 -9.05 -2.65 2.55
C LEU A 116 -9.65 -4.02 2.24
N ASN A 117 -9.83 -4.89 3.23
CA ASN A 117 -10.55 -6.15 3.06
C ASN A 117 -11.97 -5.94 2.52
N TYR A 118 -12.64 -4.86 2.93
CA TYR A 118 -13.99 -4.54 2.46
C TYR A 118 -14.01 -3.93 1.05
N THR A 119 -13.10 -3.00 0.77
CA THR A 119 -13.15 -2.14 -0.43
C THR A 119 -12.39 -2.66 -1.64
N ILE A 120 -11.47 -3.62 -1.49
CA ILE A 120 -10.74 -4.20 -2.63
C ILE A 120 -11.61 -5.21 -3.40
N ASP A 121 -11.58 -5.15 -4.73
CA ASP A 121 -12.20 -6.14 -5.62
C ASP A 121 -11.19 -7.18 -6.13
N HIS A 122 -10.60 -7.93 -5.20
CA HIS A 122 -9.63 -9.00 -5.49
C HIS A 122 -9.56 -10.00 -4.33
N ASP A 123 -10.17 -11.17 -4.50
CA ASP A 123 -10.42 -12.13 -3.40
C ASP A 123 -9.17 -12.53 -2.62
N GLU A 124 -8.08 -12.88 -3.30
CA GLU A 124 -6.82 -13.29 -2.63
C GLU A 124 -6.22 -12.14 -1.80
N LEU A 125 -6.35 -10.90 -2.29
CA LEU A 125 -5.82 -9.72 -1.61
C LEU A 125 -6.71 -9.34 -0.42
N LYS A 126 -8.03 -9.49 -0.54
CA LYS A 126 -8.96 -9.35 0.59
C LYS A 126 -8.59 -10.33 1.70
N ASP A 127 -8.38 -11.60 1.36
CA ASP A 127 -8.01 -12.61 2.36
C ASP A 127 -6.66 -12.28 3.00
N ALA A 128 -5.68 -11.79 2.24
CA ALA A 128 -4.42 -11.28 2.79
C ALA A 128 -4.65 -10.09 3.75
N MET A 129 -5.50 -9.13 3.42
CA MET A 129 -5.85 -8.01 4.32
C MET A 129 -6.52 -8.50 5.61
N MET A 130 -7.36 -9.54 5.52
CA MET A 130 -7.96 -10.16 6.70
C MET A 130 -6.90 -10.85 7.57
N VAL A 131 -5.88 -11.50 6.98
CA VAL A 131 -4.75 -12.05 7.74
C VAL A 131 -4.00 -10.96 8.50
N HIS A 132 -3.72 -9.82 7.88
CA HIS A 132 -3.10 -8.68 8.57
C HIS A 132 -3.94 -8.18 9.74
N ALA A 133 -5.23 -7.89 9.50
CA ALA A 133 -6.14 -7.44 10.54
C ALA A 133 -6.19 -8.44 11.70
N ALA A 134 -6.30 -9.73 11.38
CA ALA A 134 -6.39 -10.80 12.35
C ALA A 134 -5.11 -10.97 13.18
N ALA A 135 -3.92 -10.85 12.57
CA ALA A 135 -2.64 -10.88 13.27
C ALA A 135 -2.50 -9.71 14.25
N VAL A 136 -2.86 -8.50 13.82
CA VAL A 136 -2.89 -7.31 14.69
C VAL A 136 -3.84 -7.52 15.87
N MET A 137 -5.06 -8.02 15.61
CA MET A 137 -6.07 -8.30 16.63
C MET A 137 -5.66 -9.43 17.59
N ALA A 138 -4.88 -10.39 17.12
CA ALA A 138 -4.29 -11.44 17.95
C ALA A 138 -3.11 -10.94 18.80
N GLY A 139 -2.65 -9.71 18.56
CA GLY A 139 -1.66 -9.03 19.38
C GLY A 139 -0.22 -9.17 18.89
N HIS A 140 0.01 -9.78 17.71
CA HIS A 140 1.34 -9.85 17.10
C HIS A 140 1.92 -8.44 16.91
N SER A 141 3.21 -8.24 17.21
CA SER A 141 3.90 -7.02 16.76
C SER A 141 4.12 -7.05 15.25
N PHE A 142 4.54 -5.94 14.67
CA PHE A 142 4.90 -5.91 13.26
C PHE A 142 6.08 -6.85 12.97
N GLU A 143 7.09 -6.85 13.85
CA GLU A 143 8.25 -7.74 13.76
C GLU A 143 7.82 -9.21 13.85
N ASP A 144 6.98 -9.57 14.83
CA ASP A 144 6.46 -10.93 14.96
C ASP A 144 5.72 -11.38 13.70
N PHE A 145 4.96 -10.46 13.08
CA PHE A 145 4.23 -10.73 11.84
C PHE A 145 5.18 -11.01 10.68
N ILE A 146 6.16 -10.12 10.44
CA ILE A 146 7.15 -10.30 9.37
C ILE A 146 7.97 -11.59 9.58
N GLU A 147 8.46 -11.85 10.79
CA GLU A 147 9.35 -12.98 11.05
C GLU A 147 8.66 -14.35 10.99
N ASN A 148 7.39 -14.43 11.42
CA ASN A 148 6.73 -15.72 11.63
C ASN A 148 5.61 -16.02 10.63
N LEU A 149 4.99 -14.99 10.05
CA LEU A 149 3.80 -15.14 9.19
C LEU A 149 4.10 -14.85 7.72
N VAL A 150 5.09 -14.02 7.40
CA VAL A 150 5.40 -13.61 6.01
C VAL A 150 6.46 -14.51 5.39
N ASP A 151 6.27 -14.86 4.12
CA ASP A 151 7.32 -15.49 3.31
C ASP A 151 7.95 -14.42 2.40
N VAL A 152 9.08 -13.88 2.84
CA VAL A 152 9.81 -12.83 2.13
C VAL A 152 10.56 -13.39 0.91
N GLU A 153 10.96 -14.67 0.94
CA GLU A 153 11.70 -15.30 -0.16
C GLU A 153 10.80 -15.67 -1.33
N GLY A 154 9.51 -15.92 -1.06
CA GLY A 154 8.50 -16.27 -2.07
C GLY A 154 7.89 -15.08 -2.83
N VAL A 155 8.33 -13.84 -2.57
CA VAL A 155 7.79 -12.64 -3.24
C VAL A 155 8.21 -12.61 -4.72
N ASN A 156 7.24 -12.49 -5.62
CA ASN A 156 7.51 -12.27 -7.04
C ASN A 156 7.64 -10.77 -7.32
N GLU A 157 8.86 -10.29 -7.54
CA GLU A 157 9.15 -8.87 -7.85
C GLU A 157 8.48 -8.36 -9.14
N ASN A 158 8.02 -9.25 -10.02
CA ASN A 158 7.31 -8.87 -11.25
C ASN A 158 5.78 -8.81 -11.09
N ASP A 159 5.27 -9.12 -9.90
CA ASP A 159 3.84 -9.01 -9.59
C ASP A 159 3.47 -7.53 -9.39
N PRO A 160 2.50 -6.97 -10.15
CA PRO A 160 2.00 -5.62 -9.92
C PRO A 160 1.47 -5.37 -8.50
N LEU A 161 1.10 -6.43 -7.78
CA LEU A 161 0.63 -6.41 -6.39
C LEU A 161 1.75 -6.70 -5.37
N ALA A 162 3.01 -6.78 -5.79
CA ALA A 162 4.15 -7.05 -4.90
C ALA A 162 4.32 -6.02 -3.76
N PHE A 163 3.69 -4.86 -3.85
CA PHE A 163 3.66 -3.85 -2.78
C PHE A 163 2.83 -4.30 -1.56
N PHE A 164 1.93 -5.27 -1.73
CA PHE A 164 1.13 -5.84 -0.65
C PHE A 164 1.77 -7.14 -0.15
N ILE A 165 1.83 -7.33 1.16
CA ILE A 165 2.27 -8.60 1.73
C ILE A 165 1.12 -9.62 1.55
N GLN A 166 1.27 -10.49 0.57
CA GLN A 166 0.27 -11.53 0.28
C GLN A 166 0.86 -12.94 0.27
N THR A 167 2.19 -13.05 0.31
CA THR A 167 2.91 -14.32 0.42
C THR A 167 3.21 -14.60 1.88
N PHE A 168 2.64 -15.69 2.38
CA PHE A 168 2.75 -16.07 3.79
C PHE A 168 3.47 -17.41 3.97
N SER A 169 4.04 -17.61 5.15
CA SER A 169 4.75 -18.85 5.53
C SER A 169 3.82 -20.08 5.61
N GLN A 170 2.51 -19.84 5.66
CA GLN A 170 1.46 -20.84 5.57
C GLN A 170 0.41 -20.39 4.55
N PRO A 171 -0.30 -21.32 3.89
CA PRO A 171 -1.46 -21.00 3.07
C PRO A 171 -2.46 -20.07 3.79
N THR A 172 -2.99 -19.09 3.05
CA THR A 172 -3.87 -18.04 3.58
C THR A 172 -5.11 -18.62 4.29
N ASP A 173 -5.70 -19.69 3.75
CA ASP A 173 -6.85 -20.38 4.35
C ASP A 173 -6.53 -21.03 5.70
N ILE A 174 -5.30 -21.56 5.85
CA ILE A 174 -4.79 -22.08 7.13
C ILE A 174 -4.63 -20.94 8.13
N LEU A 175 -4.05 -19.81 7.74
CA LEU A 175 -3.90 -18.65 8.62
C LEU A 175 -5.25 -18.08 9.07
N LEU A 176 -6.21 -17.94 8.15
CA LEU A 176 -7.57 -17.51 8.47
C LEU A 176 -8.27 -18.47 9.44
N THR A 177 -7.98 -19.78 9.33
CA THR A 177 -8.49 -20.79 10.27
C THR A 177 -7.80 -20.69 11.63
N MET A 178 -6.48 -20.48 11.67
CA MET A 178 -5.73 -20.28 12.91
C MET A 178 -6.22 -19.05 13.68
N PHE A 179 -6.55 -17.98 12.96
CA PHE A 179 -7.13 -16.76 13.52
C PHE A 179 -8.66 -16.71 13.50
N ALA A 180 -9.35 -17.87 13.47
CA ALA A 180 -10.80 -17.91 13.30
C ALA A 180 -11.60 -17.01 14.26
N LYS A 181 -11.11 -16.83 15.50
CA LYS A 181 -11.70 -15.90 16.47
C LYS A 181 -11.63 -14.45 15.96
N GLN A 182 -10.44 -13.98 15.61
CA GLN A 182 -10.19 -12.61 15.14
C GLN A 182 -10.86 -12.36 13.78
N VAL A 183 -10.82 -13.34 12.87
CA VAL A 183 -11.53 -13.26 11.59
C VAL A 183 -13.03 -13.09 11.79
N LYS A 184 -13.63 -13.81 12.76
CA LYS A 184 -15.03 -13.64 13.11
C LYS A 184 -15.29 -12.23 13.64
N GLU A 185 -14.47 -11.74 14.57
CA GLU A 185 -14.59 -10.40 15.14
C GLU A 185 -14.47 -9.32 14.05
N GLY A 186 -13.47 -9.41 13.15
CA GLY A 186 -13.30 -8.49 12.03
C GLY A 186 -14.50 -8.48 11.09
N LYS A 187 -15.05 -9.65 10.74
CA LYS A 187 -16.27 -9.76 9.92
C LYS A 187 -17.50 -9.13 10.58
N GLU A 188 -17.62 -9.17 11.91
CA GLU A 188 -18.71 -8.48 12.62
C GLU A 188 -18.50 -6.96 12.61
N GLU A 189 -17.26 -6.47 12.74
CA GLU A 189 -16.95 -5.03 12.60
C GLU A 189 -17.27 -4.51 11.19
N LEU A 190 -17.06 -5.33 10.15
CA LEU A 190 -17.40 -4.93 8.77
C LEU A 190 -18.90 -4.83 8.49
N ARG A 191 -19.77 -5.45 9.30
CA ARG A 191 -21.24 -5.37 9.09
C ARG A 191 -21.84 -4.02 9.42
N VAL A 192 -21.09 -3.17 10.11
CA VAL A 192 -21.55 -1.84 10.53
C VAL A 192 -20.96 -0.70 9.67
N LEU A 193 -20.15 -1.05 8.67
CA LEU A 193 -19.72 -0.16 7.58
C LEU A 193 -20.79 -0.12 6.48
#